data_AF-A0A5B0RWH7-F1
#
_entry.id   AF-A0A5B0RWH7-F1
#
_cell.length_a   1.000
_cell.length_b   1.000
_cell.length_c   1.000
_cell.angle_alpha   90.00
_cell.angle_beta   90.00
_cell.angle_gamma   90.00
#
_symmetry.space_group_name_H-M   'P 1'
#
loop_
_entity.id
_entity.type
_entity.pdbx_description
1 polymer ?
#
loop_
_entity_poly.entity_id
_entity_poly.type
_entity_poly.pdbx_seq_one_letter_code
_entity_poly.pdbx_strand_id
1 'polypeptide(L)'
;MRLSPGCTRLLRHHHTQLKPSLSTQLRSASTAVSRQTKIGRSQLESLSKPARPSRGFTSAAINMGGASHGAEDTTRPKPEQVLVDIAKYVHDPKFDDPALAYETARLCLIDTLGCGLEALRFPTCSNLLGPVVEGTVVPNGTRVPGTAFVLDPIRGAFNIGTMIRWLDYNDCFLAAEWGHPSDNLGSILAVADWLSRTAVANGKKPLKMHDVLTAMIQAHEIQGGLALENSFNRVGLDHVVLVKVASAAVTSKLLGLSFDQTIDVISQAFVDGQSLRTYRHAPNTGSRKSWAAGDACSRAVNLALLVQKGEMGYPTVLSAKTWGFYDVLFGGKPFKFQRPFTSYIMENVLFKISYPAEFHAQTAVECAHILHKKLVDMGKGSDDIKSVKIRTQEAAIRIIDKQGPLHNFADRDHTIQYMVAIPLIYGRLTTEDYTDKVASDPRIDELRAKISCTEEKKYSAEYHAPDKRSIGNAITIELKDGTVLDEVEIEYPVGHKRRREEGKPLLDAKFKRHIEPHFPKEQIAKIMEVVNDQKTLENFDVDKFMDLWVKS
;
A
#
# COMPACT_ATOMS: atom_id res chain seq x y z
N MET A 1 -60.50 13.39 29.44
CA MET A 1 -61.95 13.58 29.19
C MET A 1 -62.15 13.47 27.69
N ARG A 2 -62.69 12.34 27.19
CA ARG A 2 -64.09 12.12 26.72
C ARG A 2 -64.49 13.11 25.60
N LEU A 3 -65.04 12.75 24.45
CA LEU A 3 -65.50 11.50 23.84
C LEU A 3 -65.74 11.78 22.33
N SER A 4 -65.61 10.73 21.51
CA SER A 4 -66.05 10.58 20.10
C SER A 4 -67.62 10.47 20.03
N PRO A 5 -68.36 10.01 18.97
CA PRO A 5 -67.97 9.43 17.66
C PRO A 5 -68.95 9.66 16.45
N GLY A 6 -68.58 9.09 15.29
CA GLY A 6 -69.50 8.52 14.27
C GLY A 6 -69.19 8.93 12.81
N CYS A 7 -69.30 8.11 11.76
CA CYS A 7 -69.60 6.68 11.58
C CYS A 7 -69.41 6.32 10.06
N THR A 8 -68.54 5.34 9.76
CA THR A 8 -68.64 4.17 8.82
C THR A 8 -69.29 4.21 7.41
N ARG A 9 -68.53 3.75 6.37
CA ARG A 9 -68.73 2.54 5.48
C ARG A 9 -67.74 2.57 4.29
N LEU A 10 -66.81 1.63 4.09
CA LEU A 10 -66.83 0.22 3.57
C LEU A 10 -67.05 0.06 2.04
N LEU A 11 -66.03 -0.50 1.34
CA LEU A 11 -66.03 -1.52 0.24
C LEU A 11 -64.61 -1.57 -0.39
N ARG A 12 -63.74 -2.54 -0.05
CA ARG A 12 -63.45 -3.88 -0.63
C ARG A 12 -62.81 -3.95 -2.05
N HIS A 13 -61.62 -4.54 -2.04
CA HIS A 13 -60.93 -5.42 -3.02
C HIS A 13 -60.48 -4.91 -4.40
N HIS A 14 -59.16 -4.94 -4.64
CA HIS A 14 -58.55 -6.01 -5.45
C HIS A 14 -57.03 -6.09 -5.25
N HIS A 15 -56.54 -7.30 -4.92
CA HIS A 15 -55.16 -7.73 -4.99
C HIS A 15 -54.77 -8.00 -6.45
N THR A 16 -53.53 -7.69 -6.84
CA THR A 16 -52.80 -8.43 -7.89
C THR A 16 -51.31 -8.44 -7.58
N GLN A 17 -50.82 -9.61 -7.18
CA GLN A 17 -49.42 -9.99 -7.21
C GLN A 17 -49.02 -10.33 -8.65
N LEU A 18 -47.79 -9.99 -9.06
CA LEU A 18 -47.23 -10.41 -10.35
C LEU A 18 -45.78 -10.89 -10.19
N LYS A 19 -45.62 -12.21 -10.29
CA LYS A 19 -44.56 -13.01 -10.97
C LYS A 19 -44.69 -14.46 -10.46
N PRO A 20 -44.23 -15.52 -11.17
CA PRO A 20 -43.40 -15.56 -12.39
C PRO A 20 -43.95 -16.50 -13.49
N SER A 21 -43.35 -16.50 -14.69
CA SER A 21 -43.43 -17.69 -15.56
C SER A 21 -42.12 -17.91 -16.32
N LEU A 22 -41.59 -19.12 -16.13
CA LEU A 22 -40.58 -19.78 -16.95
C LEU A 22 -41.26 -20.29 -18.23
N SER A 23 -40.59 -20.18 -19.37
CA SER A 23 -40.78 -21.17 -20.43
C SER A 23 -39.46 -21.43 -21.16
N THR A 24 -39.18 -22.73 -21.24
CA THR A 24 -38.02 -23.39 -21.82
C THR A 24 -38.30 -23.63 -23.31
N GLN A 25 -37.41 -23.22 -24.21
CA GLN A 25 -37.26 -23.90 -25.51
C GLN A 25 -35.79 -23.90 -25.95
N LEU A 26 -35.13 -25.03 -25.70
CA LEU A 26 -33.94 -25.48 -26.40
C LEU A 26 -34.39 -26.15 -27.71
N ARG A 27 -33.90 -25.69 -28.85
CA ARG A 27 -33.80 -26.52 -30.07
C ARG A 27 -32.44 -26.32 -30.74
N SER A 28 -31.88 -27.47 -31.07
CA SER A 28 -30.64 -27.74 -31.78
C SER A 28 -30.67 -27.27 -33.23
N ALA A 29 -29.50 -26.85 -33.73
CA ALA A 29 -29.11 -27.06 -35.13
C ALA A 29 -27.57 -26.96 -35.26
N SER A 30 -26.94 -28.11 -35.48
CA SER A 30 -25.61 -28.24 -36.07
C SER A 30 -25.78 -28.30 -37.59
N THR A 31 -24.98 -27.55 -38.34
CA THR A 31 -24.49 -27.99 -39.67
C THR A 31 -23.32 -27.13 -40.13
N ALA A 32 -22.24 -27.82 -40.49
CA ALA A 32 -21.05 -27.31 -41.15
C ALA A 32 -21.34 -26.86 -42.59
N VAL A 33 -20.57 -25.88 -43.08
CA VAL A 33 -20.31 -25.70 -44.51
C VAL A 33 -18.84 -25.40 -44.71
N SER A 34 -18.13 -26.38 -45.26
CA SER A 34 -16.80 -26.24 -45.86
C SER A 34 -16.90 -25.47 -47.17
N ARG A 35 -16.05 -24.46 -47.38
CA ARG A 35 -15.74 -23.92 -48.71
C ARG A 35 -14.27 -24.13 -49.03
N GLN A 36 -14.01 -25.10 -49.89
CA GLN A 36 -12.79 -25.16 -50.69
C GLN A 36 -12.84 -24.08 -51.77
N THR A 37 -11.75 -23.33 -51.92
CA THR A 37 -11.42 -22.64 -53.17
C THR A 37 -9.95 -22.93 -53.51
N LYS A 38 -9.74 -23.52 -54.69
CA LYS A 38 -8.46 -23.63 -55.38
C LYS A 38 -8.14 -22.30 -56.09
N ILE A 39 -6.91 -22.20 -56.57
CA ILE A 39 -6.25 -21.22 -57.48
C ILE A 39 -5.13 -20.48 -56.70
N GLY A 40 -3.87 -20.44 -57.13
CA GLY A 40 -3.22 -20.90 -58.35
C GLY A 40 -1.68 -20.84 -58.18
N ARG A 41 -0.98 -21.63 -59.01
CA ARG A 41 0.48 -21.57 -59.19
C ARG A 41 0.86 -20.31 -59.99
N SER A 42 1.90 -19.59 -59.56
CA SER A 42 2.77 -18.85 -60.47
C SER A 42 4.22 -18.95 -60.00
N GLN A 43 5.10 -19.17 -60.96
CA GLN A 43 6.55 -19.29 -60.86
C GLN A 43 7.21 -17.90 -60.94
N LEU A 44 8.36 -17.74 -60.29
CA LEU A 44 9.47 -16.82 -60.59
C LEU A 44 10.50 -17.04 -59.46
N GLU A 45 11.81 -17.07 -59.60
CA GLU A 45 12.77 -17.29 -60.67
C GLU A 45 14.10 -17.50 -59.92
N SER A 46 14.95 -18.39 -60.42
CA SER A 46 16.26 -18.70 -59.84
C SER A 46 17.32 -17.71 -60.32
N LEU A 47 18.06 -17.07 -59.41
CA LEU A 47 19.39 -16.54 -59.70
C LEU A 47 20.39 -16.91 -58.61
N SER A 48 21.49 -17.47 -59.08
CA SER A 48 22.53 -18.18 -58.34
C SER A 48 23.78 -17.33 -58.08
N LYS A 49 24.48 -17.67 -56.99
CA LYS A 49 25.93 -17.52 -56.63
C LYS A 49 26.30 -16.37 -55.68
N PRO A 50 27.44 -16.47 -54.92
CA PRO A 50 28.31 -17.62 -54.66
C PRO A 50 28.43 -17.99 -53.15
N ALA A 51 28.87 -19.22 -52.90
CA ALA A 51 29.21 -19.74 -51.59
C ALA A 51 30.38 -18.96 -50.95
N ARG A 52 30.19 -18.51 -49.71
CA ARG A 52 31.25 -18.06 -48.79
C ARG A 52 31.53 -19.19 -47.79
N PRO A 53 32.77 -19.31 -47.29
CA PRO A 53 33.27 -20.55 -46.70
C PRO A 53 32.54 -20.88 -45.40
N SER A 54 32.24 -22.17 -45.22
CA SER A 54 31.85 -22.74 -43.95
C SER A 54 32.92 -22.40 -42.92
N ARG A 55 32.61 -21.49 -41.99
CA ARG A 55 33.35 -21.42 -40.73
C ARG A 55 33.14 -22.76 -40.05
N GLY A 56 34.19 -23.58 -40.06
CA GLY A 56 34.23 -24.78 -39.24
C GLY A 56 33.88 -24.37 -37.82
N PHE A 57 32.85 -25.01 -37.26
CA PHE A 57 32.67 -25.04 -35.82
C PHE A 57 33.91 -25.76 -35.27
N THR A 58 34.93 -24.99 -34.90
CA THR A 58 35.94 -25.47 -33.97
C THR A 58 35.17 -25.82 -32.69
N SER A 59 35.00 -27.11 -32.45
CA SER A 59 34.72 -27.65 -31.14
C SER A 59 35.91 -27.31 -30.25
N ALA A 60 35.97 -26.05 -29.80
CA ALA A 60 36.65 -25.73 -28.57
C ALA A 60 35.88 -26.50 -27.50
N ALA A 61 36.42 -27.65 -27.11
CA ALA A 61 36.02 -28.33 -25.91
C ALA A 61 36.12 -27.29 -24.80
N ILE A 62 34.98 -26.71 -24.42
CA ILE A 62 34.87 -26.05 -23.13
C ILE A 62 35.15 -27.17 -22.17
N ASN A 63 36.34 -27.09 -21.58
CA ASN A 63 36.74 -27.91 -20.46
C ASN A 63 35.71 -27.59 -19.37
N MET A 64 34.61 -28.36 -19.36
CA MET A 64 33.69 -28.47 -18.23
C MET A 64 34.54 -29.13 -17.15
N GLY A 65 35.41 -28.33 -16.53
CA GLY A 65 36.21 -28.73 -15.40
C GLY A 65 35.23 -29.36 -14.44
N GLY A 66 35.42 -30.66 -14.20
CA GLY A 66 34.50 -31.46 -13.42
C GLY A 66 34.23 -30.72 -12.13
N ALA A 67 32.98 -30.27 -11.96
CA ALA A 67 32.50 -29.94 -10.64
C ALA A 67 32.66 -31.24 -9.87
N SER A 68 33.68 -31.29 -9.00
CA SER A 68 33.77 -32.31 -7.97
C SER A 68 32.42 -32.28 -7.26
N HIS A 69 31.57 -33.25 -7.55
CA HIS A 69 30.34 -33.48 -6.81
C HIS A 69 30.78 -34.01 -5.45
N GLY A 70 31.25 -33.10 -4.59
CA GLY A 70 31.29 -33.38 -3.16
C GLY A 70 29.85 -33.65 -2.75
N ALA A 71 29.61 -34.75 -2.04
CA ALA A 71 28.30 -35.01 -1.46
C ALA A 71 27.87 -33.80 -0.63
N GLU A 72 26.61 -33.39 -0.77
CA GLU A 72 26.05 -32.30 0.03
C GLU A 72 25.94 -32.74 1.50
N ASP A 73 26.36 -31.86 2.42
CA ASP A 73 26.23 -32.10 3.86
C ASP A 73 24.76 -31.95 4.27
N THR A 74 24.18 -33.01 4.84
CA THR A 74 22.78 -33.04 5.29
C THR A 74 22.59 -32.50 6.72
N THR A 75 23.66 -32.05 7.38
CA THR A 75 23.60 -31.49 8.73
C THR A 75 22.75 -30.22 8.72
N ARG A 76 21.65 -30.20 9.49
CA ARG A 76 20.77 -29.03 9.56
C ARG A 76 21.52 -27.85 10.21
N PRO A 77 21.73 -26.73 9.49
CA PRO A 77 22.42 -25.59 10.05
C PRO A 77 21.55 -24.85 11.09
N LYS A 78 22.20 -24.02 11.91
CA LYS A 78 21.49 -23.08 12.79
C LYS A 78 20.82 -21.99 11.96
N PRO A 79 19.67 -21.45 12.41
CA PRO A 79 19.03 -20.32 11.73
C PRO A 79 19.92 -19.08 11.68
N GLU A 80 19.79 -18.33 10.59
CA GLU A 80 20.52 -17.09 10.38
C GLU A 80 20.14 -15.98 11.37
N GLN A 81 21.13 -15.18 11.76
CA GLN A 81 20.98 -14.17 12.81
C GLN A 81 19.87 -13.15 12.50
N VAL A 82 19.67 -12.78 11.23
CA VAL A 82 18.57 -11.87 10.84
C VAL A 82 17.20 -12.44 11.22
N LEU A 83 16.96 -13.73 10.99
CA LEU A 83 15.70 -14.38 11.35
C LEU A 83 15.54 -14.45 12.88
N VAL A 84 16.62 -14.78 13.57
CA VAL A 84 16.70 -14.86 15.04
C VAL A 84 16.43 -13.49 15.68
N ASP A 85 17.01 -12.42 15.16
CA ASP A 85 16.86 -11.06 15.69
C ASP A 85 15.44 -10.53 15.52
N ILE A 86 14.82 -10.79 14.36
CA ILE A 86 13.41 -10.45 14.12
C ILE A 86 12.51 -11.25 15.07
N ALA A 87 12.70 -12.57 15.16
CA ALA A 87 11.92 -13.42 16.06
C ALA A 87 12.08 -12.98 17.52
N LYS A 88 13.30 -12.64 17.94
CA LYS A 88 13.59 -12.18 19.30
C LYS A 88 12.87 -10.88 19.60
N TYR A 89 12.95 -9.91 18.69
CA TYR A 89 12.28 -8.62 18.84
C TYR A 89 10.75 -8.77 18.93
N VAL A 90 10.15 -9.68 18.17
CA VAL A 90 8.71 -9.92 18.25
C VAL A 90 8.30 -10.58 19.58
N HIS A 91 9.12 -11.48 20.12
CA HIS A 91 8.82 -12.19 21.37
C HIS A 91 9.19 -11.42 22.64
N ASP A 92 10.19 -10.54 22.56
CA ASP A 92 10.73 -9.72 23.66
C ASP A 92 11.05 -8.30 23.15
N PRO A 93 10.02 -7.47 22.84
CA PRO A 93 10.23 -6.14 22.26
C PRO A 93 10.79 -5.16 23.29
N LYS A 94 11.63 -4.24 22.80
CA LYS A 94 12.12 -3.09 23.56
C LYS A 94 11.74 -1.81 22.85
N PHE A 95 11.03 -0.91 23.53
CA PHE A 95 10.64 0.38 22.99
C PHE A 95 11.42 1.49 23.69
N ASP A 96 12.01 2.40 22.92
CA ASP A 96 12.87 3.48 23.44
C ASP A 96 12.01 4.53 24.16
N ASP A 97 10.93 4.98 23.50
CA ASP A 97 9.90 5.84 24.09
C ASP A 97 8.51 5.19 23.89
N PRO A 98 8.07 4.32 24.83
CA PRO A 98 6.78 3.64 24.71
C PRO A 98 5.61 4.62 24.60
N ALA A 99 5.64 5.74 25.32
CA ALA A 99 4.53 6.69 25.32
C ALA A 99 4.35 7.32 23.93
N LEU A 100 5.44 7.80 23.33
CA LEU A 100 5.41 8.35 21.98
C LEU A 100 5.07 7.29 20.92
N ALA A 101 5.60 6.07 21.07
CA ALA A 101 5.34 4.98 20.13
C ALA A 101 3.86 4.59 20.12
N TYR A 102 3.23 4.42 21.28
CA TYR A 102 1.80 4.07 21.40
C TYR A 102 0.87 5.23 21.00
N GLU A 103 1.22 6.48 21.31
CA GLU A 103 0.47 7.65 20.82
C GLU A 103 0.51 7.70 19.29
N THR A 104 1.69 7.54 18.70
CA THR A 104 1.86 7.58 17.24
C THR A 104 1.20 6.39 16.56
N ALA A 105 1.24 5.21 17.18
CA ALA A 105 0.54 4.02 16.68
C ALA A 105 -0.99 4.21 16.68
N ARG A 106 -1.56 4.87 17.70
CA ARG A 106 -2.99 5.23 17.73
C ARG A 106 -3.34 6.18 16.60
N LEU A 107 -2.53 7.23 16.37
CA LEU A 107 -2.73 8.16 15.24
C LEU A 107 -2.62 7.42 13.89
N CYS A 108 -1.66 6.52 13.76
CA CYS A 108 -1.49 5.67 12.59
C CYS A 108 -2.71 4.77 12.36
N LEU A 109 -3.26 4.15 13.41
CA LEU A 109 -4.43 3.30 13.33
C LEU A 109 -5.64 4.04 12.74
N ILE A 110 -5.97 5.23 13.28
CA ILE A 110 -7.13 6.00 12.81
C ILE A 110 -6.92 6.55 11.40
N ASP A 111 -5.72 7.02 11.08
CA ASP A 111 -5.39 7.52 9.75
C ASP A 111 -5.53 6.41 8.69
N THR A 112 -4.99 5.23 9.01
CA THR A 112 -5.00 4.05 8.14
C THR A 112 -6.41 3.54 7.91
N LEU A 113 -7.23 3.39 8.96
CA LEU A 113 -8.62 2.98 8.84
C LEU A 113 -9.46 4.01 8.08
N GLY A 114 -9.23 5.30 8.33
CA GLY A 114 -9.84 6.38 7.56
C GLY A 114 -9.51 6.28 6.07
N CYS A 115 -8.25 6.03 5.72
CA CYS A 115 -7.85 5.82 4.32
C CYS A 115 -8.56 4.62 3.68
N GLY A 116 -8.73 3.53 4.44
CA GLY A 116 -9.49 2.36 4.00
C GLY A 116 -10.96 2.67 3.69
N LEU A 117 -11.62 3.47 4.53
CA LEU A 117 -13.00 3.90 4.29
C LEU A 117 -13.13 4.75 3.03
N GLU A 118 -12.27 5.77 2.88
CA GLU A 118 -12.28 6.63 1.69
C GLU A 118 -12.07 5.82 0.40
N ALA A 119 -11.23 4.78 0.43
CA ALA A 119 -11.03 3.88 -0.70
C ALA A 119 -12.30 3.14 -1.14
N LEU A 120 -13.25 2.86 -0.23
CA LEU A 120 -14.51 2.20 -0.57
C LEU A 120 -15.42 3.03 -1.47
N ARG A 121 -15.19 4.35 -1.59
CA ARG A 121 -15.89 5.23 -2.55
C ARG A 121 -15.45 4.99 -3.99
N PHE A 122 -14.37 4.24 -4.21
CA PHE A 122 -13.80 3.97 -5.53
C PHE A 122 -14.13 2.53 -5.97
N PRO A 123 -14.98 2.33 -6.99
CA PRO A 123 -15.31 0.99 -7.50
C PRO A 123 -14.11 0.16 -7.91
N THR A 124 -13.04 0.82 -8.37
CA THR A 124 -11.78 0.14 -8.72
C THR A 124 -11.14 -0.57 -7.52
N CYS A 125 -11.35 -0.06 -6.29
CA CYS A 125 -10.98 -0.72 -5.05
C CYS A 125 -12.05 -1.74 -4.61
N SER A 126 -13.29 -1.28 -4.43
CA SER A 126 -14.33 -2.06 -3.76
C SER A 126 -14.72 -3.33 -4.54
N ASN A 127 -14.57 -3.33 -5.86
CA ASN A 127 -14.79 -4.51 -6.69
C ASN A 127 -13.76 -5.64 -6.47
N LEU A 128 -12.60 -5.35 -5.88
CA LEU A 128 -11.59 -6.37 -5.56
C LEU A 128 -11.79 -7.01 -4.19
N LEU A 129 -12.70 -6.45 -3.37
CA LEU A 129 -12.99 -6.90 -2.01
C LEU A 129 -14.02 -8.03 -1.98
N GLY A 130 -14.35 -8.52 -0.79
CA GLY A 130 -15.32 -9.59 -0.55
C GLY A 130 -14.72 -10.99 -0.59
N PRO A 131 -15.57 -12.02 -0.41
CA PRO A 131 -15.16 -13.42 -0.47
C PRO A 131 -14.75 -13.82 -1.89
N VAL A 132 -13.95 -14.87 -2.02
CA VAL A 132 -13.59 -15.43 -3.34
C VAL A 132 -14.82 -16.02 -4.04
N VAL A 133 -15.70 -16.66 -3.28
CA VAL A 133 -16.98 -17.20 -3.74
C VAL A 133 -18.11 -16.48 -3.03
N GLU A 134 -19.01 -15.84 -3.79
CA GLU A 134 -20.18 -15.17 -3.24
C GLU A 134 -21.03 -16.13 -2.38
N GLY A 135 -21.54 -15.62 -1.25
CA GLY A 135 -22.31 -16.42 -0.30
C GLY A 135 -21.50 -17.29 0.66
N THR A 136 -20.16 -17.24 0.62
CA THR A 136 -19.30 -17.91 1.61
C THR A 136 -19.65 -17.45 3.03
N VAL A 137 -19.85 -18.41 3.93
CA VAL A 137 -20.08 -18.17 5.36
C VAL A 137 -18.86 -18.64 6.14
N VAL A 138 -18.26 -17.74 6.92
CA VAL A 138 -17.09 -18.04 7.76
C VAL A 138 -17.46 -17.84 9.24
N PRO A 139 -17.64 -18.91 10.02
CA PRO A 139 -17.89 -18.80 11.46
C PRO A 139 -16.76 -18.03 12.14
N ASN A 140 -17.12 -17.04 12.96
CA ASN A 140 -16.17 -16.18 13.69
C ASN A 140 -15.16 -15.45 12.78
N GLY A 141 -15.48 -15.30 11.49
CA GLY A 141 -14.58 -14.71 10.51
C GLY A 141 -14.23 -13.25 10.81
N THR A 142 -13.12 -12.82 10.23
CA THR A 142 -12.66 -11.43 10.21
C THR A 142 -13.71 -10.54 9.57
N ARG A 143 -14.08 -9.46 10.25
CA ARG A 143 -14.88 -8.38 9.67
C ARG A 143 -14.01 -7.39 8.92
N VAL A 144 -14.51 -6.89 7.80
CA VAL A 144 -13.82 -5.88 6.99
C VAL A 144 -14.46 -4.50 7.25
N PRO A 145 -13.72 -3.51 7.80
CA PRO A 145 -14.24 -2.18 8.11
C PRO A 145 -14.96 -1.51 6.94
N GLY A 146 -16.10 -0.87 7.22
CA GLY A 146 -16.94 -0.19 6.23
C GLY A 146 -17.76 -1.10 5.33
N THR A 147 -17.76 -2.42 5.57
CA THR A 147 -18.48 -3.41 4.75
C THR A 147 -19.30 -4.37 5.63
N ALA A 148 -20.08 -5.24 4.99
CA ALA A 148 -20.78 -6.36 5.64
C ALA A 148 -20.00 -7.69 5.54
N PHE A 149 -18.77 -7.68 5.01
CA PHE A 149 -18.03 -8.91 4.76
C PHE A 149 -17.52 -9.55 6.05
N VAL A 150 -17.70 -10.88 6.14
CA VAL A 150 -17.15 -11.76 7.17
C VAL A 150 -16.35 -12.84 6.45
N LEU A 151 -15.03 -12.82 6.60
CA LEU A 151 -14.09 -13.57 5.76
C LEU A 151 -13.16 -14.44 6.63
N ASP A 152 -12.48 -15.41 6.03
CA ASP A 152 -11.34 -16.06 6.66
C ASP A 152 -10.20 -15.04 6.85
N PRO A 153 -9.26 -15.25 7.78
CA PRO A 153 -8.23 -14.24 8.10
C PRO A 153 -7.27 -13.97 6.94
N ILE A 154 -7.09 -14.91 5.99
CA ILE A 154 -6.23 -14.70 4.81
C ILE A 154 -6.91 -13.70 3.87
N ARG A 155 -8.17 -13.96 3.52
CA ARG A 155 -8.93 -13.06 2.65
C ARG A 155 -9.28 -11.74 3.35
N GLY A 156 -9.51 -11.76 4.66
CA GLY A 156 -9.67 -10.58 5.50
C GLY A 156 -8.44 -9.67 5.44
N ALA A 157 -7.23 -10.23 5.56
CA ALA A 157 -5.98 -9.48 5.45
C ALA A 157 -5.78 -8.86 4.06
N PHE A 158 -6.13 -9.59 2.99
CA PHE A 158 -6.14 -9.02 1.64
C PHE A 158 -7.06 -7.80 1.54
N ASN A 159 -8.28 -7.92 2.07
CA ASN A 159 -9.30 -6.89 1.95
C ASN A 159 -8.90 -5.61 2.69
N ILE A 160 -8.49 -5.76 3.96
CA ILE A 160 -8.07 -4.64 4.81
C ILE A 160 -6.80 -4.01 4.22
N GLY A 161 -5.78 -4.80 3.92
CA GLY A 161 -4.52 -4.29 3.36
C GLY A 161 -4.70 -3.62 2.00
N THR A 162 -5.63 -4.08 1.17
CA THR A 162 -5.95 -3.44 -0.11
C THR A 162 -6.60 -2.08 0.07
N MET A 163 -7.63 -1.97 0.92
CA MET A 163 -8.35 -0.71 1.07
C MET A 163 -7.48 0.38 1.70
N ILE A 164 -6.68 0.05 2.73
CA ILE A 164 -5.92 1.05 3.46
C ILE A 164 -4.80 1.66 2.61
N ARG A 165 -4.29 0.90 1.64
CA ARG A 165 -3.22 1.32 0.72
C ARG A 165 -3.74 1.96 -0.57
N TRP A 166 -5.02 1.76 -0.92
CA TRP A 166 -5.52 1.94 -2.29
C TRP A 166 -5.19 3.31 -2.90
N LEU A 167 -5.47 4.35 -2.12
CA LEU A 167 -5.39 5.76 -2.53
C LEU A 167 -4.02 6.39 -2.27
N ASP A 168 -3.04 5.61 -1.81
CA ASP A 168 -1.71 6.11 -1.47
C ASP A 168 -1.77 7.26 -0.45
N TYR A 169 -2.71 7.18 0.49
CA TYR A 169 -2.98 8.26 1.44
C TYR A 169 -2.68 7.88 2.89
N ASN A 170 -2.25 6.64 3.12
CA ASN A 170 -1.76 6.14 4.41
C ASN A 170 -0.35 6.66 4.71
N ASP A 171 0.22 6.18 5.82
CA ASP A 171 1.54 6.55 6.30
C ASP A 171 2.67 6.26 5.29
N CYS A 172 3.88 6.67 5.61
CA CYS A 172 5.06 6.38 4.82
C CYS A 172 6.32 6.34 5.69
N PHE A 173 7.28 5.52 5.29
CA PHE A 173 8.65 5.56 5.79
C PHE A 173 9.63 5.57 4.62
N LEU A 174 10.56 6.53 4.64
CA LEU A 174 11.48 6.81 3.54
C LEU A 174 12.93 6.58 4.01
N ALA A 175 13.61 5.62 3.36
CA ALA A 175 15.01 5.29 3.61
C ALA A 175 15.69 4.75 2.34
N ALA A 176 16.65 3.82 2.44
CA ALA A 176 17.24 3.17 1.26
C ALA A 176 16.17 2.40 0.44
N GLU A 177 15.18 1.85 1.13
CA GLU A 177 13.90 1.43 0.57
C GLU A 177 12.76 2.35 1.05
N TRP A 178 11.73 2.47 0.23
CA TRP A 178 10.50 3.20 0.57
C TRP A 178 9.39 2.21 0.87
N GLY A 179 8.51 2.54 1.82
CA GLY A 179 7.33 1.71 2.07
C GLY A 179 6.30 2.41 2.95
N HIS A 180 5.19 1.70 3.16
CA HIS A 180 4.07 2.15 3.97
C HIS A 180 3.84 1.12 5.08
N PRO A 181 4.46 1.27 6.26
CA PRO A 181 4.40 0.21 7.26
C PRO A 181 3.01 0.02 7.87
N SER A 182 2.10 1.01 7.74
CA SER A 182 0.68 0.82 8.04
C SER A 182 0.01 -0.28 7.21
N ASP A 183 0.56 -0.67 6.06
CA ASP A 183 0.04 -1.77 5.24
C ASP A 183 -0.11 -3.07 6.05
N ASN A 184 0.81 -3.34 6.98
CA ASN A 184 0.79 -4.53 7.85
C ASN A 184 -0.46 -4.63 8.73
N LEU A 185 -1.19 -3.52 8.92
CA LEU A 185 -2.47 -3.52 9.64
C LEU A 185 -3.46 -4.50 9.02
N GLY A 186 -3.37 -4.76 7.71
CA GLY A 186 -4.15 -5.80 7.04
C GLY A 186 -4.05 -7.16 7.73
N SER A 187 -2.82 -7.67 7.89
CA SER A 187 -2.56 -8.95 8.57
C SER A 187 -2.90 -8.91 10.05
N ILE A 188 -2.47 -7.83 10.74
CA ILE A 188 -2.60 -7.68 12.19
C ILE A 188 -4.07 -7.68 12.58
N LEU A 189 -4.86 -6.79 11.97
CA LEU A 189 -6.27 -6.59 12.35
C LEU A 189 -7.12 -7.79 11.95
N ALA A 190 -6.85 -8.39 10.78
CA ALA A 190 -7.58 -9.57 10.34
C ALA A 190 -7.42 -10.75 11.30
N VAL A 191 -6.18 -11.05 11.68
CA VAL A 191 -5.87 -12.16 12.59
C VAL A 191 -6.35 -11.85 14.00
N ALA A 192 -6.13 -10.63 14.50
CA ALA A 192 -6.54 -10.26 15.85
C ALA A 192 -8.07 -10.31 16.04
N ASP A 193 -8.85 -9.87 15.05
CA ASP A 193 -10.32 -9.94 15.06
C ASP A 193 -10.80 -11.40 15.04
N TRP A 194 -10.30 -12.21 14.11
CA TRP A 194 -10.67 -13.62 14.00
C TRP A 194 -10.34 -14.41 15.28
N LEU A 195 -9.13 -14.21 15.85
CA LEU A 195 -8.74 -14.85 17.11
C LEU A 195 -9.64 -14.41 18.26
N SER A 196 -9.96 -13.12 18.35
CA SER A 196 -10.82 -12.57 19.41
C SER A 196 -12.24 -13.12 19.34
N ARG A 197 -12.84 -13.14 18.14
CA ARG A 197 -14.17 -13.72 17.92
C ARG A 197 -14.19 -15.21 18.26
N THR A 198 -13.17 -15.94 17.83
CA THR A 198 -13.03 -17.37 18.14
C THR A 198 -12.83 -17.60 19.63
N ALA A 199 -12.08 -16.75 20.33
CA ALA A 199 -11.89 -16.83 21.77
C ALA A 199 -13.22 -16.61 22.51
N VAL A 200 -13.96 -15.54 22.18
CA VAL A 200 -15.27 -15.23 22.76
C VAL A 200 -16.27 -16.36 22.54
N ALA A 201 -16.35 -16.90 21.32
CA ALA A 201 -17.22 -18.04 21.00
C ALA A 201 -16.89 -19.30 21.83
N ASN A 202 -15.65 -19.42 22.30
CA ASN A 202 -15.18 -20.52 23.15
C ASN A 202 -15.11 -20.14 24.64
N GLY A 203 -15.74 -19.04 25.06
CA GLY A 203 -15.76 -18.60 26.47
C GLY A 203 -14.41 -18.10 27.00
N LYS A 204 -13.48 -17.71 26.13
CA LYS A 204 -12.16 -17.14 26.47
C LYS A 204 -12.16 -15.63 26.27
N LYS A 205 -11.17 -14.95 26.86
CA LYS A 205 -10.98 -13.51 26.69
C LYS A 205 -10.47 -13.20 25.27
N PRO A 206 -10.99 -12.16 24.60
CA PRO A 206 -10.45 -11.69 23.33
C PRO A 206 -9.09 -11.00 23.52
N LEU A 207 -8.41 -10.73 22.41
CA LEU A 207 -7.26 -9.82 22.40
C LEU A 207 -7.71 -8.38 22.65
N LYS A 208 -6.76 -7.56 23.07
CA LYS A 208 -6.96 -6.13 23.29
C LYS A 208 -6.41 -5.31 22.13
N MET A 209 -6.93 -4.11 21.93
CA MET A 209 -6.34 -3.19 20.95
C MET A 209 -4.91 -2.77 21.33
N HIS A 210 -4.52 -2.86 22.60
CA HIS A 210 -3.10 -2.80 22.98
C HIS A 210 -2.26 -3.79 22.17
N ASP A 211 -2.69 -5.06 22.04
CA ASP A 211 -1.96 -6.09 21.28
C ASP A 211 -1.84 -5.71 19.79
N VAL A 212 -2.89 -5.08 19.22
CA VAL A 212 -2.87 -4.54 17.86
C VAL A 212 -1.86 -3.41 17.72
N LEU A 213 -1.85 -2.43 18.64
CA LEU A 213 -0.90 -1.32 18.62
C LEU A 213 0.54 -1.80 18.80
N THR A 214 0.79 -2.77 19.71
CA THR A 214 2.10 -3.40 19.87
C THR A 214 2.56 -4.07 18.56
N ALA A 215 1.69 -4.85 17.91
CA ALA A 215 2.00 -5.50 16.65
C ALA A 215 2.23 -4.49 15.51
N MET A 216 1.52 -3.35 15.51
CA MET A 216 1.79 -2.25 14.57
C MET A 216 3.19 -1.69 14.78
N ILE A 217 3.57 -1.34 16.02
CA ILE A 217 4.92 -0.83 16.34
C ILE A 217 5.98 -1.84 15.87
N GLN A 218 5.80 -3.12 16.19
CA GLN A 218 6.76 -4.16 15.81
C GLN A 218 6.87 -4.33 14.29
N ALA A 219 5.75 -4.34 13.57
CA ALA A 219 5.76 -4.46 12.11
C ALA A 219 6.42 -3.25 11.45
N HIS A 220 6.17 -2.04 11.98
CA HIS A 220 6.85 -0.82 11.53
C HIS A 220 8.36 -0.95 11.71
N GLU A 221 8.80 -1.40 12.89
CA GLU A 221 10.21 -1.51 13.21
C GLU A 221 10.93 -2.56 12.34
N ILE A 222 10.31 -3.71 12.08
CA ILE A 222 10.91 -4.76 11.24
C ILE A 222 11.02 -4.28 9.79
N GLN A 223 9.92 -3.79 9.21
CA GLN A 223 9.90 -3.31 7.82
C GLN A 223 10.84 -2.11 7.64
N GLY A 224 10.70 -1.10 8.50
CA GLY A 224 11.50 0.11 8.42
C GLY A 224 12.97 -0.16 8.74
N GLY A 225 13.27 -0.98 9.75
CA GLY A 225 14.63 -1.36 10.13
C GLY A 225 15.38 -2.05 9.00
N LEU A 226 14.72 -2.96 8.27
CA LEU A 226 15.27 -3.54 7.04
C LEU A 226 15.40 -2.48 5.94
N ALA A 227 14.41 -1.60 5.76
CA ALA A 227 14.44 -0.57 4.71
C ALA A 227 15.54 0.48 4.87
N LEU A 228 16.11 0.64 6.08
CA LEU A 228 17.09 1.68 6.38
C LEU A 228 18.32 1.63 5.45
N GLU A 229 18.90 0.45 5.27
CA GLU A 229 20.11 0.26 4.46
C GLU A 229 19.96 -0.76 3.32
N ASN A 230 18.81 -1.42 3.20
CA ASN A 230 18.58 -2.49 2.23
C ASN A 230 17.56 -2.05 1.17
N SER A 231 18.05 -1.77 -0.05
CA SER A 231 17.23 -1.31 -1.17
C SER A 231 16.86 -2.46 -2.10
N PHE A 232 15.59 -2.90 -2.05
CA PHE A 232 15.03 -3.93 -2.92
C PHE A 232 14.69 -3.34 -4.30
N ASN A 233 14.34 -2.06 -4.37
CA ASN A 233 14.13 -1.35 -5.63
C ASN A 233 15.38 -1.35 -6.52
N ARG A 234 16.59 -1.27 -5.94
CA ARG A 234 17.86 -1.35 -6.69
C ARG A 234 18.18 -2.72 -7.28
N VAL A 235 17.50 -3.77 -6.83
CA VAL A 235 17.60 -5.13 -7.37
C VAL A 235 16.33 -5.55 -8.13
N GLY A 236 15.41 -4.61 -8.38
CA GLY A 236 14.21 -4.83 -9.21
C GLY A 236 13.00 -5.44 -8.48
N LEU A 237 13.10 -5.64 -7.16
CA LEU A 237 12.04 -6.23 -6.33
C LEU A 237 11.17 -5.18 -5.64
N ASP A 238 9.91 -5.55 -5.37
CA ASP A 238 8.96 -4.68 -4.68
C ASP A 238 9.15 -4.66 -3.17
N HIS A 239 9.00 -3.47 -2.56
CA HIS A 239 9.13 -3.29 -1.11
C HIS A 239 8.13 -4.12 -0.30
N VAL A 240 7.09 -4.67 -0.95
CA VAL A 240 6.09 -5.50 -0.28
C VAL A 240 6.67 -6.84 0.21
N VAL A 241 7.90 -7.21 -0.19
CA VAL A 241 8.68 -8.24 0.52
C VAL A 241 8.82 -7.92 2.00
N LEU A 242 9.03 -6.65 2.35
CA LEU A 242 9.17 -6.21 3.74
C LEU A 242 7.83 -6.21 4.48
N VAL A 243 6.73 -5.88 3.78
CA VAL A 243 5.37 -6.04 4.33
C VAL A 243 5.11 -7.52 4.64
N LYS A 244 5.45 -8.43 3.71
CA LYS A 244 5.28 -9.87 3.90
C LYS A 244 6.08 -10.38 5.11
N VAL A 245 7.36 -10.00 5.21
CA VAL A 245 8.25 -10.42 6.31
C VAL A 245 7.78 -9.86 7.65
N ALA A 246 7.49 -8.56 7.74
CA ALA A 246 7.04 -7.93 8.98
C ALA A 246 5.69 -8.47 9.44
N SER A 247 4.71 -8.56 8.54
CA SER A 247 3.41 -9.18 8.80
C SER A 247 3.54 -10.62 9.26
N ALA A 248 4.36 -11.43 8.59
CA ALA A 248 4.50 -12.85 8.91
C ALA A 248 5.08 -13.03 10.33
N ALA A 249 6.08 -12.23 10.68
CA ALA A 249 6.67 -12.22 12.01
C ALA A 249 5.65 -11.87 13.10
N VAL A 250 4.94 -10.74 12.99
CA VAL A 250 3.97 -10.33 14.02
C VAL A 250 2.73 -11.22 14.06
N THR A 251 2.26 -11.71 12.92
CA THR A 251 1.16 -12.67 12.86
C THR A 251 1.52 -13.99 13.55
N SER A 252 2.77 -14.48 13.41
CA SER A 252 3.20 -15.68 14.12
C SER A 252 3.04 -15.55 15.65
N LYS A 253 3.33 -14.37 16.19
CA LYS A 253 3.17 -14.08 17.63
C LYS A 253 1.71 -14.00 18.04
N LEU A 254 0.87 -13.34 17.24
CA LEU A 254 -0.57 -13.28 17.49
C LEU A 254 -1.22 -14.67 17.49
N LEU A 255 -0.75 -15.57 16.61
CA LEU A 255 -1.18 -16.97 16.55
C LEU A 255 -0.67 -17.84 17.71
N GLY A 256 0.18 -17.28 18.60
CA GLY A 256 0.78 -18.01 19.72
C GLY A 256 1.87 -19.00 19.32
N LEU A 257 2.51 -18.80 18.16
CA LEU A 257 3.61 -19.67 17.72
C LEU A 257 4.85 -19.49 18.61
N SER A 258 5.64 -20.55 18.74
CA SER A 258 6.89 -20.51 19.50
C SER A 258 7.95 -19.63 18.82
N PHE A 259 9.03 -19.33 19.53
CA PHE A 259 10.19 -18.62 18.98
C PHE A 259 10.74 -19.30 17.72
N ASP A 260 10.93 -20.62 17.74
CA ASP A 260 11.44 -21.39 16.61
C ASP A 260 10.45 -21.41 15.44
N GLN A 261 9.14 -21.51 15.73
CA GLN A 261 8.12 -21.42 14.70
C GLN A 261 8.05 -20.01 14.08
N THR A 262 8.29 -18.95 14.85
CA THR A 262 8.42 -17.59 14.31
C THR A 262 9.61 -17.50 13.35
N ILE A 263 10.77 -18.09 13.68
CA ILE A 263 11.92 -18.18 12.76
C ILE A 263 11.51 -18.93 11.48
N ASP A 264 10.81 -20.05 11.61
CA ASP A 264 10.35 -20.82 10.46
C ASP A 264 9.41 -20.00 9.57
N VAL A 265 8.47 -19.26 10.14
CA VAL A 265 7.57 -18.34 9.41
C VAL A 265 8.33 -17.26 8.66
N ILE A 266 9.32 -16.63 9.30
CA ILE A 266 10.14 -15.58 8.67
C ILE A 266 10.95 -16.19 7.51
N SER A 267 11.49 -17.39 7.70
CA SER A 267 12.22 -18.09 6.63
C SER A 267 11.33 -18.40 5.43
N GLN A 268 10.08 -18.82 5.68
CA GLN A 268 9.07 -19.05 4.66
C GLN A 268 8.72 -17.76 3.91
N ALA A 269 8.70 -16.60 4.58
CA ALA A 269 8.47 -15.31 3.93
C ALA A 269 9.61 -14.89 2.99
N PHE A 270 10.86 -15.21 3.33
CA PHE A 270 12.03 -14.92 2.50
C PHE A 270 12.18 -15.88 1.31
N VAL A 271 11.94 -17.18 1.49
CA VAL A 271 12.02 -18.18 0.40
C VAL A 271 10.90 -18.02 -0.63
N ASP A 272 9.81 -17.35 -0.25
CA ASP A 272 8.65 -17.12 -1.10
C ASP A 272 8.99 -16.32 -2.37
N GLY A 273 8.15 -16.45 -3.40
CA GLY A 273 8.26 -15.61 -4.59
C GLY A 273 8.10 -14.13 -4.26
N GLN A 274 9.07 -13.30 -4.65
CA GLN A 274 9.02 -11.86 -4.44
C GLN A 274 8.59 -11.14 -5.71
N SER A 275 7.57 -10.28 -5.62
CA SER A 275 7.03 -9.59 -6.77
C SER A 275 8.01 -8.57 -7.34
N LEU A 276 8.05 -8.46 -8.67
CA LEU A 276 8.69 -7.36 -9.38
C LEU A 276 7.97 -6.03 -9.10
N ARG A 277 8.63 -4.90 -9.40
CA ARG A 277 8.02 -3.55 -9.31
C ARG A 277 7.47 -2.99 -10.62
N THR A 278 7.35 -3.79 -11.67
CA THR A 278 6.97 -3.32 -13.01
C THR A 278 5.72 -2.44 -13.01
N TYR A 279 4.73 -2.76 -12.18
CA TYR A 279 3.46 -2.02 -12.03
C TYR A 279 3.58 -0.65 -11.34
N ARG A 280 4.76 -0.26 -10.88
CA ARG A 280 5.02 1.07 -10.29
C ARG A 280 5.74 2.01 -11.25
N HIS A 281 6.31 1.51 -12.34
CA HIS A 281 7.15 2.28 -13.25
C HIS A 281 6.53 2.40 -14.65
N ALA A 282 6.67 3.59 -15.24
CA ALA A 282 6.26 3.83 -16.62
C ALA A 282 7.03 2.90 -17.59
N PRO A 283 6.41 2.45 -18.69
CA PRO A 283 5.03 2.75 -19.13
C PRO A 283 3.96 1.79 -18.55
N ASN A 284 4.29 0.99 -17.52
CA ASN A 284 3.42 -0.07 -17.00
C ASN A 284 2.76 0.28 -15.65
N THR A 285 2.84 1.54 -15.21
CA THR A 285 2.24 1.98 -13.95
C THR A 285 0.73 1.68 -13.96
N GLY A 286 0.26 0.95 -12.93
CA GLY A 286 -1.12 0.48 -12.88
C GLY A 286 -1.58 0.07 -11.48
N SER A 287 -2.85 -0.34 -11.35
CA SER A 287 -3.53 -0.51 -10.07
C SER A 287 -2.95 -1.59 -9.15
N ARG A 288 -2.10 -2.50 -9.65
CA ARG A 288 -1.39 -3.45 -8.78
C ARG A 288 -0.54 -2.75 -7.71
N LYS A 289 -0.05 -1.54 -7.95
CA LYS A 289 0.64 -0.74 -6.93
C LYS A 289 -0.21 -0.55 -5.65
N SER A 290 -1.53 -0.53 -5.81
CA SER A 290 -2.52 -0.18 -4.77
C SER A 290 -3.00 -1.40 -3.97
N TRP A 291 -2.81 -2.62 -4.47
CA TRP A 291 -3.21 -3.85 -3.78
C TRP A 291 -2.07 -4.85 -3.53
N ALA A 292 -0.87 -4.62 -4.06
CA ALA A 292 0.30 -5.48 -3.84
C ALA A 292 0.64 -5.67 -2.35
N ALA A 293 0.43 -4.64 -1.52
CA ALA A 293 0.66 -4.74 -0.09
C ALA A 293 -0.42 -5.57 0.63
N GLY A 294 -1.69 -5.46 0.20
CA GLY A 294 -2.78 -6.33 0.67
C GLY A 294 -2.54 -7.80 0.31
N ASP A 295 -2.01 -8.07 -0.89
CA ASP A 295 -1.58 -9.41 -1.31
C ASP A 295 -0.42 -9.94 -0.44
N ALA A 296 0.58 -9.12 -0.14
CA ALA A 296 1.66 -9.48 0.78
C ALA A 296 1.16 -9.77 2.21
N CYS A 297 0.17 -9.01 2.71
CA CYS A 297 -0.49 -9.27 3.99
C CYS A 297 -1.21 -10.63 4.00
N SER A 298 -2.03 -10.89 2.99
CA SER A 298 -2.70 -12.17 2.78
C SER A 298 -1.70 -13.34 2.77
N ARG A 299 -0.60 -13.19 2.03
CA ARG A 299 0.45 -14.20 1.95
C ARG A 299 1.10 -14.46 3.31
N ALA A 300 1.42 -13.40 4.06
CA ALA A 300 2.00 -13.51 5.39
C ALA A 300 1.12 -14.32 6.36
N VAL A 301 -0.18 -14.03 6.39
CA VAL A 301 -1.15 -14.78 7.22
C VAL A 301 -1.18 -16.25 6.81
N ASN A 302 -1.22 -16.54 5.51
CA ASN A 302 -1.21 -17.91 5.02
C ASN A 302 0.07 -18.68 5.41
N LEU A 303 1.25 -18.06 5.27
CA LEU A 303 2.52 -18.70 5.65
C LEU A 303 2.57 -19.02 7.14
N ALA A 304 2.11 -18.10 8.00
CA ALA A 304 2.04 -18.32 9.43
C ALA A 304 1.09 -19.47 9.81
N LEU A 305 -0.06 -19.59 9.14
CA LEU A 305 -1.01 -20.69 9.33
C LEU A 305 -0.47 -22.04 8.84
N LEU A 306 0.39 -22.07 7.82
CA LEU A 306 1.05 -23.31 7.38
C LEU A 306 2.05 -23.81 8.42
N VAL A 307 2.91 -22.92 8.95
CA VAL A 307 3.86 -23.27 10.01
C VAL A 307 3.15 -23.65 11.31
N GLN A 308 2.01 -23.02 11.63
CA GLN A 308 1.17 -23.43 12.75
C GLN A 308 0.73 -24.90 12.65
N LYS A 309 0.55 -25.43 11.43
CA LYS A 309 0.20 -26.83 11.17
C LYS A 309 1.39 -27.79 11.12
N GLY A 310 2.61 -27.30 11.39
CA GLY A 310 3.82 -28.10 11.45
C GLY A 310 4.70 -28.04 10.19
N GLU A 311 4.44 -27.11 9.28
CA GLU A 311 5.35 -26.85 8.16
C GLU A 311 6.72 -26.36 8.68
N MET A 312 7.81 -26.88 8.10
CA MET A 312 9.18 -26.57 8.52
C MET A 312 9.69 -25.24 7.93
N GLY A 313 10.69 -24.64 8.57
CA GLY A 313 11.44 -23.52 7.99
C GLY A 313 12.78 -23.91 7.36
N TYR A 314 13.44 -22.89 6.81
CA TYR A 314 14.70 -22.95 6.06
C TYR A 314 15.78 -22.12 6.77
N PRO A 315 16.64 -22.74 7.61
CA PRO A 315 17.54 -21.99 8.49
C PRO A 315 18.53 -21.06 7.78
N THR A 316 18.94 -21.40 6.55
CA THR A 316 19.91 -20.64 5.73
C THR A 316 19.27 -20.01 4.51
N VAL A 317 17.99 -19.64 4.59
CA VAL A 317 17.22 -19.08 3.46
C VAL A 317 17.89 -17.87 2.81
N LEU A 318 18.70 -17.09 3.54
CA LEU A 318 19.34 -15.89 3.02
C LEU A 318 20.70 -16.20 2.37
N SER A 319 21.57 -16.94 3.07
CA SER A 319 22.99 -17.13 2.71
C SER A 319 23.33 -18.47 2.09
N ALA A 320 22.37 -19.38 1.92
CA ALA A 320 22.61 -20.64 1.21
C ALA A 320 23.27 -20.35 -0.14
N LYS A 321 24.47 -20.91 -0.35
CA LYS A 321 25.24 -20.63 -1.55
C LYS A 321 24.43 -21.00 -2.80
N THR A 322 24.43 -20.13 -3.80
CA THR A 322 23.69 -20.27 -5.08
C THR A 322 22.16 -20.16 -4.97
N TRP A 323 21.55 -20.61 -3.88
CA TRP A 323 20.08 -20.75 -3.77
C TRP A 323 19.43 -19.80 -2.77
N GLY A 324 20.21 -19.18 -1.90
CA GLY A 324 19.76 -18.27 -0.87
C GLY A 324 19.38 -16.89 -1.43
N PHE A 325 18.53 -16.18 -0.68
CA PHE A 325 18.02 -14.88 -1.04
C PHE A 325 19.11 -13.88 -1.43
N TYR A 326 20.24 -13.86 -0.71
CA TYR A 326 21.33 -12.93 -0.97
C TYR A 326 21.94 -13.17 -2.36
N ASP A 327 22.29 -14.41 -2.69
CA ASP A 327 22.89 -14.75 -3.98
C ASP A 327 21.90 -14.56 -5.13
N VAL A 328 20.65 -15.02 -4.97
CA VAL A 328 19.66 -15.05 -6.05
C VAL A 328 19.02 -13.69 -6.30
N LEU A 329 18.66 -12.97 -5.23
CA LEU A 329 17.75 -11.82 -5.28
C LEU A 329 18.34 -10.52 -4.74
N PHE A 330 19.50 -10.56 -4.07
CA PHE A 330 20.11 -9.38 -3.46
C PHE A 330 21.54 -9.10 -3.93
N GLY A 331 21.91 -9.66 -5.09
CA GLY A 331 23.21 -9.40 -5.73
C GLY A 331 24.42 -9.90 -4.93
N GLY A 332 24.25 -11.00 -4.20
CA GLY A 332 25.28 -11.63 -3.35
C GLY A 332 25.65 -10.83 -2.10
N LYS A 333 24.87 -9.81 -1.72
CA LYS A 333 25.17 -8.95 -0.57
C LYS A 333 24.31 -9.36 0.64
N PRO A 334 24.86 -9.38 1.85
CA PRO A 334 24.05 -9.55 3.05
C PRO A 334 23.27 -8.27 3.37
N PHE A 335 22.18 -8.40 4.13
CA PHE A 335 21.50 -7.24 4.69
C PHE A 335 22.40 -6.48 5.68
N LYS A 336 22.19 -5.17 5.75
CA LYS A 336 22.86 -4.27 6.70
C LYS A 336 21.84 -3.59 7.59
N PHE A 337 22.26 -3.25 8.81
CA PHE A 337 21.41 -2.66 9.82
C PHE A 337 22.17 -1.52 10.49
N GLN A 338 21.64 -0.31 10.38
CA GLN A 338 22.21 0.87 11.06
C GLN A 338 21.92 0.88 12.57
N ARG A 339 20.97 0.08 13.05
CA ARG A 339 20.49 0.07 14.43
C ARG A 339 19.75 -1.24 14.79
N PRO A 340 19.65 -1.61 16.07
CA PRO A 340 18.77 -2.68 16.52
C PRO A 340 17.28 -2.28 16.38
N PHE A 341 16.38 -3.27 16.37
CA PHE A 341 14.95 -3.04 16.40
C PHE A 341 14.51 -2.51 17.77
N THR A 342 13.89 -1.33 17.79
CA THR A 342 13.28 -0.73 18.99
C THR A 342 11.84 -0.25 18.71
N SER A 343 11.61 1.05 18.64
CA SER A 343 10.36 1.71 18.25
C SER A 343 10.58 2.92 17.35
N TYR A 344 11.81 3.07 16.84
CA TYR A 344 12.25 4.23 16.08
C TYR A 344 11.39 4.52 14.85
N ILE A 345 10.96 3.47 14.13
CA ILE A 345 10.21 3.65 12.89
C ILE A 345 8.84 4.24 13.18
N MET A 346 8.11 3.71 14.18
CA MET A 346 6.80 4.25 14.56
C MET A 346 6.93 5.70 15.04
N GLU A 347 7.90 6.00 15.88
CA GLU A 347 8.12 7.35 16.41
C GLU A 347 8.45 8.38 15.31
N ASN A 348 9.00 7.95 14.18
CA ASN A 348 9.45 8.81 13.08
C ASN A 348 8.64 8.61 11.80
N VAL A 349 7.52 7.88 11.86
CA VAL A 349 6.66 7.61 10.71
C VAL A 349 6.11 8.91 10.12
N LEU A 350 5.91 8.95 8.82
CA LEU A 350 5.40 10.13 8.14
C LEU A 350 3.91 9.95 7.81
N PHE A 351 3.09 10.96 8.06
CA PHE A 351 1.66 10.93 7.72
C PHE A 351 1.37 11.78 6.49
N LYS A 352 0.52 11.29 5.57
CA LYS A 352 0.00 12.11 4.47
C LYS A 352 -1.28 12.78 4.93
N ILE A 353 -1.15 13.97 5.52
CA ILE A 353 -2.27 14.57 6.26
C ILE A 353 -3.12 15.49 5.37
N SER A 354 -2.45 16.38 4.62
CA SER A 354 -3.13 17.44 3.88
C SER A 354 -3.53 17.01 2.47
N TYR A 355 -2.71 16.18 1.80
CA TYR A 355 -2.84 15.92 0.38
C TYR A 355 -2.66 14.43 0.02
N PRO A 356 -3.54 13.85 -0.81
CA PRO A 356 -3.40 12.48 -1.30
C PRO A 356 -2.36 12.42 -2.42
N ALA A 357 -1.09 12.67 -2.09
CA ALA A 357 0.02 12.79 -3.02
C ALA A 357 1.12 11.77 -2.69
N GLU A 358 1.89 11.34 -3.69
CA GLU A 358 3.14 10.61 -3.45
C GLU A 358 4.04 11.43 -2.50
N PHE A 359 4.70 10.76 -1.56
CA PHE A 359 5.24 11.44 -0.37
C PHE A 359 6.31 12.47 -0.72
N HIS A 360 7.12 12.23 -1.76
CA HIS A 360 8.18 13.12 -2.19
C HIS A 360 7.68 14.46 -2.76
N ALA A 361 6.39 14.55 -3.09
CA ALA A 361 5.74 15.78 -3.55
C ALA A 361 5.01 16.56 -2.45
N GLN A 362 4.86 16.03 -1.23
CA GLN A 362 4.02 16.66 -0.18
C GLN A 362 4.39 18.12 0.08
N THR A 363 5.68 18.42 0.25
CA THR A 363 6.17 19.80 0.44
C THR A 363 6.07 20.65 -0.82
N ALA A 364 6.19 20.06 -2.02
CA ALA A 364 5.96 20.79 -3.27
C ALA A 364 4.49 21.24 -3.40
N VAL A 365 3.54 20.40 -2.96
CA VAL A 365 2.11 20.74 -2.92
C VAL A 365 1.85 21.84 -1.90
N GLU A 366 2.48 21.78 -0.71
CA GLU A 366 2.42 22.87 0.28
C GLU A 366 2.95 24.20 -0.31
N CYS A 367 4.10 24.19 -0.98
CA CYS A 367 4.64 25.37 -1.67
C CYS A 367 3.66 25.90 -2.74
N ALA A 368 3.09 25.01 -3.54
CA ALA A 368 2.15 25.35 -4.60
C ALA A 368 0.88 26.03 -4.05
N HIS A 369 0.38 25.61 -2.88
CA HIS A 369 -0.74 26.27 -2.21
C HIS A 369 -0.42 27.69 -1.75
N ILE A 370 0.77 27.91 -1.18
CA ILE A 370 1.23 29.25 -0.77
C ILE A 370 1.35 30.16 -2.00
N LEU A 371 1.93 29.64 -3.08
CA LEU A 371 2.09 30.37 -4.33
C LEU A 371 0.77 30.65 -5.03
N HIS A 372 -0.19 29.72 -5.00
CA HIS A 372 -1.54 29.95 -5.50
C HIS A 372 -2.20 31.15 -4.81
N LYS A 373 -2.10 31.21 -3.47
CA LYS A 373 -2.64 32.37 -2.72
C LYS A 373 -1.98 33.68 -3.15
N LYS A 374 -0.64 33.71 -3.29
CA LYS A 374 0.08 34.90 -3.78
C LYS A 374 -0.39 35.32 -5.17
N LEU A 375 -0.59 34.39 -6.10
CA LEU A 375 -1.10 34.67 -7.44
C LEU A 375 -2.50 35.29 -7.39
N VAL A 376 -3.40 34.71 -6.59
CA VAL A 376 -4.76 35.23 -6.41
C VAL A 376 -4.76 36.64 -5.81
N ASP A 377 -3.93 36.88 -4.79
CA ASP A 377 -3.79 38.20 -4.16
C ASP A 377 -3.26 39.28 -5.14
N MET A 378 -2.53 38.85 -6.18
CA MET A 378 -2.06 39.70 -7.28
C MET A 378 -3.06 39.83 -8.44
N GLY A 379 -4.21 39.16 -8.38
CA GLY A 379 -5.18 39.08 -9.48
C GLY A 379 -4.68 38.28 -10.68
N LYS A 380 -3.77 37.32 -10.46
CA LYS A 380 -3.13 36.46 -11.48
C LYS A 380 -3.61 35.01 -11.34
N GLY A 381 -3.51 34.25 -12.43
CA GLY A 381 -3.84 32.82 -12.49
C GLY A 381 -2.76 31.96 -13.15
N SER A 382 -3.07 30.68 -13.37
CA SER A 382 -2.15 29.75 -14.04
C SER A 382 -1.78 30.18 -15.47
N ASP A 383 -2.67 30.91 -16.13
CA ASP A 383 -2.46 31.44 -17.48
C ASP A 383 -1.41 32.55 -17.52
N ASP A 384 -1.12 33.21 -16.40
CA ASP A 384 -0.07 34.23 -16.29
C ASP A 384 1.32 33.62 -16.09
N ILE A 385 1.41 32.32 -15.79
CA ILE A 385 2.66 31.62 -15.50
C ILE A 385 3.44 31.36 -16.81
N LYS A 386 4.69 31.80 -16.83
CA LYS A 386 5.68 31.52 -17.88
C LYS A 386 6.48 30.27 -17.57
N SER A 387 7.00 30.14 -16.35
CA SER A 387 7.76 28.95 -15.93
C SER A 387 7.60 28.66 -14.44
N VAL A 388 7.73 27.39 -14.07
CA VAL A 388 7.78 26.92 -12.68
C VAL A 388 9.01 26.04 -12.51
N LYS A 389 9.91 26.42 -11.60
CA LYS A 389 11.12 25.66 -11.28
C LYS A 389 10.97 25.02 -9.92
N ILE A 390 11.17 23.71 -9.85
CA ILE A 390 11.15 22.93 -8.62
C ILE A 390 12.59 22.47 -8.33
N ARG A 391 13.16 22.92 -7.21
CA ARG A 391 14.35 22.29 -6.63
C ARG A 391 13.87 21.20 -5.68
N THR A 392 14.34 19.96 -5.88
CA THR A 392 13.87 18.78 -5.14
C THR A 392 15.01 17.80 -4.87
N GLN A 393 14.73 16.72 -4.15
CA GLN A 393 15.71 15.66 -3.86
C GLN A 393 15.75 14.57 -4.95
N GLU A 394 16.86 13.81 -5.03
CA GLU A 394 17.11 12.78 -6.05
C GLU A 394 15.98 11.77 -6.21
N ALA A 395 15.38 11.32 -5.11
CA ALA A 395 14.31 10.34 -5.15
C ALA A 395 13.04 10.91 -5.80
N ALA A 396 12.71 12.21 -5.67
CA ALA A 396 11.59 12.79 -6.43
C ALA A 396 11.86 12.73 -7.93
N ILE A 397 13.08 13.08 -8.35
CA ILE A 397 13.48 13.02 -9.77
C ILE A 397 13.36 11.59 -10.28
N ARG A 398 13.82 10.61 -9.51
CA ARG A 398 13.80 9.20 -9.93
C ARG A 398 12.40 8.59 -9.97
N ILE A 399 11.48 9.02 -9.10
CA ILE A 399 10.17 8.35 -8.90
C ILE A 399 9.05 9.06 -9.63
N ILE A 400 8.96 10.38 -9.49
CA ILE A 400 7.76 11.16 -9.77
C ILE A 400 7.99 12.33 -10.74
N ASP A 401 9.21 12.57 -11.22
CA ASP A 401 9.46 13.49 -12.33
C ASP A 401 9.09 12.81 -13.65
N LYS A 402 7.92 13.16 -14.20
CA LYS A 402 7.39 12.56 -15.43
C LYS A 402 6.88 13.63 -16.39
N GLN A 403 7.23 13.45 -17.66
CA GLN A 403 6.83 14.32 -18.77
C GLN A 403 5.93 13.56 -19.75
N GLY A 404 5.13 14.30 -20.51
CA GLY A 404 4.21 13.75 -21.52
C GLY A 404 2.81 13.38 -20.99
N PRO A 405 2.01 12.66 -21.78
CA PRO A 405 0.64 12.29 -21.43
C PRO A 405 0.57 11.39 -20.19
N LEU A 406 -0.49 11.53 -19.39
CA LEU A 406 -0.78 10.68 -18.22
C LEU A 406 -2.09 9.93 -18.47
N HIS A 407 -2.09 8.61 -18.31
CA HIS A 407 -3.16 7.75 -18.85
C HIS A 407 -4.16 7.28 -17.81
N ASN A 408 -3.80 7.34 -16.53
CA ASN A 408 -4.66 6.82 -15.46
C ASN A 408 -4.41 7.55 -14.14
N PHE A 409 -5.23 7.23 -13.13
CA PHE A 409 -5.12 7.79 -11.77
C PHE A 409 -3.71 7.64 -11.18
N ALA A 410 -3.11 6.45 -11.33
CA ALA A 410 -1.80 6.11 -10.77
C ALA A 410 -0.63 6.83 -11.48
N ASP A 411 -0.80 7.21 -12.74
CA ASP A 411 0.18 8.07 -13.42
C ASP A 411 0.19 9.47 -12.80
N ARG A 412 -1.00 10.01 -12.51
CA ARG A 412 -1.18 11.39 -12.03
C ARG A 412 -0.74 11.56 -10.58
N ASP A 413 -1.10 10.63 -9.70
CA ASP A 413 -0.67 10.67 -8.30
C ASP A 413 0.84 10.39 -8.11
N HIS A 414 1.54 9.91 -9.15
CA HIS A 414 3.00 9.73 -9.20
C HIS A 414 3.66 10.67 -10.25
N THR A 415 3.13 11.88 -10.42
CA THR A 415 3.76 12.92 -11.26
C THR A 415 3.80 14.25 -10.51
N ILE A 416 4.99 14.70 -10.09
CA ILE A 416 5.16 15.94 -9.31
C ILE A 416 4.63 17.17 -10.05
N GLN A 417 4.78 17.21 -11.38
CA GLN A 417 4.24 18.28 -12.21
C GLN A 417 2.72 18.35 -12.11
N TYR A 418 2.03 17.20 -12.09
CA TYR A 418 0.57 17.16 -11.97
C TYR A 418 0.15 17.63 -10.56
N MET A 419 0.81 17.08 -9.54
CA MET A 419 0.52 17.42 -8.13
C MET A 419 0.82 18.88 -7.79
N VAL A 420 1.71 19.56 -8.50
CA VAL A 420 1.96 21.01 -8.37
C VAL A 420 1.01 21.84 -9.24
N ALA A 421 0.69 21.39 -10.46
CA ALA A 421 -0.21 22.11 -11.36
C ALA A 421 -1.63 22.26 -10.78
N ILE A 422 -2.15 21.20 -10.16
CA ILE A 422 -3.51 21.17 -9.59
C ILE A 422 -3.72 22.26 -8.51
N PRO A 423 -2.89 22.38 -7.46
CA PRO A 423 -2.99 23.47 -6.50
C PRO A 423 -2.78 24.85 -7.11
N LEU A 424 -1.87 25.01 -8.08
CA LEU A 424 -1.66 26.31 -8.73
C LEU A 424 -2.91 26.76 -9.50
N ILE A 425 -3.66 25.83 -10.10
CA ILE A 425 -4.88 26.12 -10.85
C ILE A 425 -6.09 26.30 -9.92
N TYR A 426 -6.28 25.38 -8.97
CA TYR A 426 -7.54 25.28 -8.21
C TYR A 426 -7.43 25.65 -6.73
N GLY A 427 -6.22 25.84 -6.20
CA GLY A 427 -6.00 26.09 -4.78
C GLY A 427 -6.39 24.91 -3.88
N ARG A 428 -6.34 23.68 -4.41
CA ARG A 428 -6.62 22.41 -3.70
C ARG A 428 -5.88 21.24 -4.36
N LEU A 429 -5.79 20.12 -3.65
CA LEU A 429 -5.47 18.80 -4.21
C LEU A 429 -6.26 17.73 -3.43
N THR A 430 -7.24 17.09 -4.06
CA THR A 430 -8.07 16.01 -3.48
C THR A 430 -7.96 14.72 -4.28
N THR A 431 -8.54 13.63 -3.78
CA THR A 431 -8.52 12.32 -4.47
C THR A 431 -9.24 12.38 -5.82
N GLU A 432 -10.30 13.18 -5.94
CA GLU A 432 -11.05 13.38 -7.17
C GLU A 432 -10.25 14.09 -8.28
N ASP A 433 -9.22 14.86 -7.92
CA ASP A 433 -8.41 15.63 -8.88
C ASP A 433 -7.53 14.73 -9.77
N TYR A 434 -7.39 13.44 -9.44
CA TYR A 434 -6.69 12.46 -10.27
C TYR A 434 -7.61 11.69 -11.24
N THR A 435 -8.92 11.95 -11.23
CA THR A 435 -9.87 11.31 -12.15
C THR A 435 -9.75 11.89 -13.56
N ASP A 436 -10.14 11.12 -14.58
CA ASP A 436 -10.13 11.58 -15.99
C ASP A 436 -10.98 12.84 -16.19
N LYS A 437 -12.04 12.99 -15.38
CA LYS A 437 -12.91 14.17 -15.41
C LYS A 437 -12.12 15.46 -15.14
N VAL A 438 -11.33 15.49 -14.07
CA VAL A 438 -10.52 16.68 -13.73
C VAL A 438 -9.31 16.79 -14.65
N ALA A 439 -8.65 15.67 -14.95
CA ALA A 439 -7.48 15.63 -15.83
C ALA A 439 -7.77 16.09 -17.27
N SER A 440 -9.04 16.19 -17.68
CA SER A 440 -9.44 16.71 -18.99
C SER A 440 -9.32 18.23 -19.14
N ASP A 441 -9.06 18.98 -18.05
CA ASP A 441 -8.82 20.42 -18.12
C ASP A 441 -7.49 20.72 -18.84
N PRO A 442 -7.52 21.39 -20.00
CA PRO A 442 -6.32 21.60 -20.83
C PRO A 442 -5.25 22.46 -20.15
N ARG A 443 -5.64 23.27 -19.15
CA ARG A 443 -4.69 24.10 -18.39
C ARG A 443 -3.70 23.27 -17.59
N ILE A 444 -4.08 22.06 -17.20
CA ILE A 444 -3.21 21.15 -16.44
C ILE A 444 -2.00 20.76 -17.28
N ASP A 445 -2.21 20.24 -18.48
CA ASP A 445 -1.12 19.80 -19.34
C ASP A 445 -0.30 20.98 -19.88
N GLU A 446 -0.95 22.13 -20.15
CA GLU A 446 -0.24 23.36 -20.51
C GLU A 446 0.71 23.82 -19.38
N LEU A 447 0.23 23.83 -18.13
CA LEU A 447 1.05 24.23 -16.99
C LEU A 447 2.15 23.21 -16.71
N ARG A 448 1.85 21.90 -16.78
CA ARG A 448 2.84 20.83 -16.60
C ARG A 448 4.02 20.97 -17.54
N ALA A 449 3.79 21.33 -18.80
CA ALA A 449 4.84 21.56 -19.79
C ALA A 449 5.79 22.72 -19.43
N LYS A 450 5.40 23.58 -18.47
CA LYS A 450 6.19 24.71 -17.95
C LYS A 450 6.88 24.39 -16.62
N ILE A 451 6.67 23.20 -16.06
CA ILE A 451 7.25 22.77 -14.78
C ILE A 451 8.51 21.92 -15.04
N SER A 452 9.64 22.37 -14.49
CA SER A 452 10.91 21.65 -14.54
C SER A 452 11.43 21.33 -13.14
N CYS A 453 11.97 20.12 -12.95
CA CYS A 453 12.57 19.66 -11.70
C CYS A 453 14.10 19.66 -11.81
N THR A 454 14.79 20.05 -10.74
CA THR A 454 16.25 20.00 -10.62
C THR A 454 16.66 19.47 -9.26
N GLU A 455 17.75 18.72 -9.20
CA GLU A 455 18.24 18.17 -7.94
C GLU A 455 18.92 19.25 -7.10
N GLU A 456 18.49 19.37 -5.85
CA GLU A 456 19.21 20.08 -4.80
C GLU A 456 19.94 19.08 -3.91
N LYS A 457 21.28 19.07 -4.01
CA LYS A 457 22.13 18.11 -3.31
C LYS A 457 21.99 18.19 -1.80
N LYS A 458 21.69 19.38 -1.25
CA LYS A 458 21.38 19.53 0.18
C LYS A 458 20.18 18.66 0.56
N TYR A 459 19.07 18.74 -0.20
CA TYR A 459 17.88 17.94 0.10
C TYR A 459 18.14 16.44 -0.04
N SER A 460 18.88 16.03 -1.08
CA SER A 460 19.27 14.62 -1.23
C SER A 460 20.09 14.10 -0.04
N ALA A 461 21.02 14.89 0.49
CA ALA A 461 21.82 14.50 1.65
C ALA A 461 20.98 14.43 2.94
N GLU A 462 20.14 15.43 3.19
CA GLU A 462 19.31 15.51 4.39
C GLU A 462 18.15 14.50 4.42
N TYR A 463 17.69 14.06 3.24
CA TYR A 463 16.73 12.96 3.09
C TYR A 463 17.24 11.66 3.72
N HIS A 464 18.54 11.37 3.58
CA HIS A 464 19.17 10.16 4.13
C HIS A 464 19.73 10.35 5.55
N ALA A 465 19.93 11.60 6.00
CA ALA A 465 20.48 11.89 7.31
C ALA A 465 19.52 11.44 8.43
N PRO A 466 19.89 10.49 9.31
CA PRO A 466 18.97 9.89 10.29
C PRO A 466 18.37 10.87 11.31
N ASP A 467 19.05 11.98 11.57
CA ASP A 467 18.62 13.07 12.45
C ASP A 467 17.70 14.08 11.77
N LYS A 468 17.66 14.09 10.42
CA LYS A 468 16.82 15.02 9.64
C LYS A 468 15.65 14.31 8.98
N ARG A 469 15.92 13.46 7.98
CA ARG A 469 14.93 12.85 7.07
C ARG A 469 14.01 13.88 6.42
N SER A 470 14.59 14.96 5.92
CA SER A 470 13.82 16.01 5.24
C SER A 470 13.28 15.54 3.89
N ILE A 471 12.20 16.16 3.43
CA ILE A 471 11.60 15.93 2.12
C ILE A 471 11.49 17.30 1.46
N GLY A 472 12.65 17.92 1.20
CA GLY A 472 12.72 19.30 0.76
C GLY A 472 12.23 19.51 -0.67
N ASN A 473 11.40 20.53 -0.86
CA ASN A 473 11.07 21.11 -2.16
C ASN A 473 11.07 22.64 -2.06
N ALA A 474 11.55 23.29 -3.11
CA ALA A 474 11.43 24.73 -3.28
C ALA A 474 10.87 25.06 -4.66
N ILE A 475 9.93 26.01 -4.72
CA ILE A 475 9.25 26.40 -5.96
C ILE A 475 9.46 27.88 -6.25
N THR A 476 9.94 28.17 -7.46
CA THR A 476 10.04 29.52 -8.02
C THR A 476 9.12 29.65 -9.23
N ILE A 477 8.31 30.72 -9.29
CA ILE A 477 7.41 31.03 -10.41
C ILE A 477 7.87 32.30 -11.12
N GLU A 478 8.01 32.22 -12.44
CA GLU A 478 8.18 33.37 -13.32
C GLU A 478 6.88 33.62 -14.10
N LEU A 479 6.40 34.86 -14.10
CA LEU A 479 5.21 35.29 -14.83
C LEU A 479 5.56 35.77 -16.25
N LYS A 480 4.55 35.82 -17.12
CA LYS A 480 4.68 36.28 -18.52
C LYS A 480 5.09 37.75 -18.63
N ASP A 481 4.80 38.57 -17.63
CA ASP A 481 5.22 39.99 -17.56
C ASP A 481 6.67 40.18 -17.06
N GLY A 482 7.38 39.08 -16.77
CA GLY A 482 8.77 39.08 -16.29
C GLY A 482 8.90 39.15 -14.78
N THR A 483 7.80 39.27 -14.03
CA THR A 483 7.83 39.21 -12.56
C THR A 483 8.26 37.81 -12.10
N VAL A 484 9.19 37.74 -11.15
CA VAL A 484 9.57 36.50 -10.46
C VAL A 484 9.09 36.58 -9.02
N LEU A 485 8.31 35.59 -8.59
CA LEU A 485 7.85 35.52 -7.20
C LEU A 485 8.98 35.01 -6.30
N ASP A 486 9.00 35.46 -5.04
CA ASP A 486 9.90 34.92 -4.01
C ASP A 486 9.75 33.40 -3.92
N GLU A 487 10.89 32.70 -3.93
CA GLU A 487 10.93 31.25 -3.80
C GLU A 487 10.28 30.80 -2.48
N VAL A 488 9.43 29.79 -2.55
CA VAL A 488 8.83 29.16 -1.37
C VAL A 488 9.48 27.81 -1.16
N GLU A 489 10.18 27.66 -0.03
CA GLU A 489 10.91 26.45 0.37
C GLU A 489 10.27 25.82 1.60
N ILE A 490 10.00 24.51 1.55
CA ILE A 490 9.52 23.72 2.68
C ILE A 490 10.35 22.44 2.77
N GLU A 491 11.08 22.28 3.89
CA GLU A 491 11.95 21.12 4.14
C GLU A 491 11.22 19.92 4.75
N TYR A 492 10.25 20.18 5.62
CA TYR A 492 9.52 19.13 6.36
C TYR A 492 8.03 19.24 6.09
N PRO A 493 7.39 18.21 5.54
CA PRO A 493 5.95 18.21 5.35
C PRO A 493 5.24 18.20 6.70
N VAL A 494 4.00 18.69 6.75
CA VAL A 494 3.25 18.82 8.01
C VAL A 494 3.06 17.48 8.75
N GLY A 495 3.10 16.36 8.02
CA GLY A 495 3.05 15.02 8.59
C GLY A 495 4.39 14.43 9.03
N HIS A 496 5.47 15.22 9.04
CA HIS A 496 6.76 14.82 9.59
C HIS A 496 6.76 14.90 11.13
N LYS A 497 7.56 14.07 11.83
CA LYS A 497 7.70 14.10 13.30
C LYS A 497 7.95 15.50 13.87
N ARG A 498 8.80 16.28 13.18
CA ARG A 498 9.16 17.67 13.57
C ARG A 498 7.98 18.65 13.54
N ARG A 499 6.90 18.35 12.82
CA ARG A 499 5.69 19.18 12.72
C ARG A 499 4.46 18.46 13.30
N ARG A 500 4.67 17.46 14.18
CA ARG A 500 3.57 16.60 14.66
C ARG A 500 2.45 17.38 15.37
N GLU A 501 2.78 18.40 16.14
CA GLU A 501 1.78 19.26 16.81
C GLU A 501 0.93 20.05 15.82
N GLU A 502 1.51 20.49 14.70
CA GLU A 502 0.76 21.12 13.61
C GLU A 502 -0.08 20.10 12.83
N GLY A 503 0.44 18.88 12.65
CA GLY A 503 -0.20 17.81 11.89
C GLY A 503 -1.38 17.15 12.60
N LYS A 504 -1.35 16.99 13.94
CA LYS A 504 -2.38 16.28 14.72
C LYS A 504 -3.81 16.79 14.43
N PRO A 505 -4.12 18.10 14.53
CA PRO A 505 -5.47 18.60 14.22
C PRO A 505 -5.89 18.34 12.77
N LEU A 506 -4.95 18.37 11.84
CA LEU A 506 -5.21 18.11 10.43
C LEU A 506 -5.48 16.63 10.16
N LEU A 507 -4.83 15.71 10.91
CA LEU A 507 -5.05 14.27 10.85
C LEU A 507 -6.44 13.94 11.39
N ASP A 508 -6.84 14.54 12.51
CA ASP A 508 -8.20 14.39 13.06
C ASP A 508 -9.26 14.90 12.07
N ALA A 509 -9.00 16.04 11.43
CA ALA A 509 -9.88 16.57 10.39
C ALA A 509 -9.95 15.64 9.16
N LYS A 510 -8.83 15.06 8.72
CA LYS A 510 -8.79 14.06 7.65
C LYS A 510 -9.61 12.83 8.02
N PHE A 511 -9.38 12.26 9.21
CA PHE A 511 -10.09 11.09 9.69
C PHE A 511 -11.61 11.33 9.74
N LYS A 512 -12.03 12.49 10.26
CA LYS A 512 -13.44 12.92 10.26
C LYS A 512 -14.04 12.98 8.86
N ARG A 513 -13.35 13.58 7.88
CA ARG A 513 -13.83 13.63 6.48
C ARG A 513 -14.00 12.24 5.87
N HIS A 514 -13.11 11.30 6.21
CA HIS A 514 -13.15 9.95 5.65
C HIS A 514 -14.22 9.06 6.30
N ILE A 515 -14.55 9.29 7.58
CA ILE A 515 -15.53 8.45 8.30
C ILE A 515 -16.98 8.89 8.07
N GLU A 516 -17.21 10.20 7.92
CA GLU A 516 -18.55 10.79 7.78
C GLU A 516 -19.43 10.20 6.65
N PRO A 517 -18.89 9.89 5.45
CA PRO A 517 -19.70 9.32 4.38
C PRO A 517 -20.14 7.86 4.62
N HIS A 518 -19.56 7.17 5.62
CA HIS A 518 -19.69 5.72 5.78
C HIS A 518 -20.60 5.31 6.94
N PHE A 519 -20.77 6.16 7.96
CA PHE A 519 -21.48 5.81 9.18
C PHE A 519 -22.42 6.94 9.65
N PRO A 520 -23.53 6.60 10.34
CA PRO A 520 -24.39 7.61 10.97
C PRO A 520 -23.66 8.31 12.13
N LYS A 521 -24.10 9.54 12.46
CA LYS A 521 -23.48 10.38 13.49
C LYS A 521 -23.31 9.69 14.85
N GLU A 522 -24.27 8.86 15.25
CA GLU A 522 -24.21 8.12 16.53
C GLU A 522 -23.09 7.07 16.54
N GLN A 523 -22.89 6.36 15.42
CA GLN A 523 -21.83 5.37 15.28
C GLN A 523 -20.46 6.07 15.23
N ILE A 524 -20.35 7.19 14.52
CA ILE A 524 -19.15 8.03 14.52
C ILE A 524 -18.81 8.49 15.94
N ALA A 525 -19.79 8.99 16.71
CA ALA A 525 -19.56 9.42 18.08
C ALA A 525 -18.97 8.31 18.96
N LYS A 526 -19.48 7.08 18.85
CA LYS A 526 -18.93 5.90 19.56
C LYS A 526 -17.50 5.57 19.13
N ILE A 527 -17.21 5.64 17.82
CA ILE A 527 -15.85 5.43 17.31
C ILE A 527 -14.91 6.49 17.89
N MET A 528 -15.30 7.78 17.83
CA MET A 528 -14.49 8.89 18.35
C MET A 528 -14.25 8.79 19.86
N GLU A 529 -15.25 8.36 20.65
CA GLU A 529 -15.12 8.13 22.09
C GLU A 529 -14.01 7.12 22.41
N VAL A 530 -13.92 6.03 21.62
CA VAL A 530 -12.91 5.00 21.82
C VAL A 530 -11.54 5.44 21.32
N VAL A 531 -11.44 6.02 20.11
CA VAL A 531 -10.14 6.25 19.47
C VAL A 531 -9.42 7.53 19.91
N ASN A 532 -10.12 8.46 20.56
CA ASN A 532 -9.52 9.71 21.05
C ASN A 532 -8.81 9.55 22.40
N ASP A 533 -9.18 8.56 23.21
CA ASP A 533 -8.55 8.29 24.50
C ASP A 533 -7.66 7.04 24.43
N GLN A 534 -6.36 7.23 24.69
CA GLN A 534 -5.34 6.18 24.56
C GLN A 534 -5.66 4.97 25.44
N LYS A 535 -6.03 5.20 26.71
CA LYS A 535 -6.28 4.12 27.67
C LYS A 535 -7.56 3.36 27.35
N THR A 536 -8.60 4.07 26.92
CA THR A 536 -9.86 3.48 26.48
C THR A 536 -9.63 2.60 25.27
N LEU A 537 -8.91 3.10 24.26
CA LEU A 537 -8.56 2.30 23.09
C LEU A 537 -7.77 1.06 23.50
N GLU A 538 -6.64 1.20 24.20
CA GLU A 538 -5.76 0.08 24.55
C GLU A 538 -6.48 -1.06 25.27
N ASN A 539 -7.46 -0.74 26.13
CA ASN A 539 -8.23 -1.73 26.89
C ASN A 539 -9.44 -2.29 26.13
N PHE A 540 -9.76 -1.78 24.95
CA PHE A 540 -10.90 -2.22 24.16
C PHE A 540 -10.66 -3.61 23.57
N ASP A 541 -11.71 -4.44 23.58
CA ASP A 541 -11.66 -5.78 22.95
C ASP A 541 -11.64 -5.65 21.44
N VAL A 542 -10.78 -6.40 20.74
CA VAL A 542 -10.60 -6.25 19.28
C VAL A 542 -11.89 -6.58 18.51
N ASP A 543 -12.63 -7.63 18.89
CA ASP A 543 -13.89 -7.98 18.22
C ASP A 543 -14.95 -6.88 18.34
N LYS A 544 -15.01 -6.25 19.53
CA LYS A 544 -15.91 -5.11 19.80
C LYS A 544 -15.46 -3.86 19.09
N PHE A 545 -14.16 -3.60 19.03
CA PHE A 545 -13.61 -2.50 18.24
C PHE A 545 -14.07 -2.66 16.79
N MET A 546 -13.86 -3.84 16.20
CA MET A 546 -14.24 -4.13 14.81
C MET A 546 -15.74 -4.04 14.56
N ASP A 547 -16.58 -4.43 15.54
CA ASP A 547 -18.04 -4.27 15.44
C ASP A 547 -18.47 -2.79 15.32
N LEU A 548 -17.67 -1.83 15.83
CA LEU A 548 -17.94 -0.39 15.62
C LEU A 548 -17.77 0.06 14.17
N TRP A 549 -17.03 -0.69 13.34
CA TRP A 549 -16.70 -0.30 11.96
C TRP A 549 -17.53 -1.05 10.92
N VAL A 550 -18.56 -1.79 11.32
CA VAL A 550 -19.40 -2.55 10.39
C VAL A 550 -20.57 -1.68 9.95
N LYS A 551 -20.93 -1.75 8.66
CA LYS A 551 -22.16 -1.12 8.19
C LYS A 551 -23.35 -1.90 8.75
N SER A 552 -24.25 -1.16 9.40
CA SER A 552 -25.51 -1.69 9.93
C SER A 552 -26.48 -2.06 8.81
#